data_AF-A0A358L722-F1
#
_entry.id   AF-A0A358L722-F1
#
_cell.length_a   1.000
_cell.length_b   1.000
_cell.length_c   1.000
_cell.angle_alpha   90.00
_cell.angle_beta   90.00
_cell.angle_gamma   90.00
#
_symmetry.space_group_name_H-M   'P 1'
#
loop_
_entity.id
_entity.type
_entity.pdbx_description
1 polymer ?
#
loop_
_entity_poly.entity_id
_entity_poly.type
_entity_poly.pdbx_seq_one_letter_code
_entity_poly.pdbx_strand_id
1 'polypeptide(L)'
;MLRRAPALLPLLAALFALYFIWGSTYFVIRIGVESWPPMMLAGVRFVLAGVVLLVFLLLRGERLPGWRAAGNAALVGIMLLTVGNGAVTIAEHQQVPSGIAAVMVATVPLFAMCFSRLFGMATRWIEWLGIAVGLVGIILLNSGGHLGGNPWGAVIILIGSVSWAFGSVWGSRITLPSGMMAGAIEMLAAGAVLLLGSQLSGEKLAAAPGLSGLLALGYLTLFGSIIAINAYMFLIRNV
;
A
#
# COMPACT_ATOMS: atom_id res chain seq x y z
N MET A 1 8.69 6.54 -30.64
CA MET A 1 7.96 7.51 -29.79
C MET A 1 8.85 7.85 -28.61
N LEU A 2 9.43 9.05 -28.58
CA LEU A 2 10.26 9.53 -27.47
C LEU A 2 9.32 9.84 -26.29
N ARG A 3 9.35 9.02 -25.22
CA ARG A 3 8.72 9.36 -23.94
C ARG A 3 9.36 10.66 -23.46
N ARG A 4 8.62 11.78 -23.45
CA ARG A 4 9.06 13.00 -22.76
C ARG A 4 9.25 12.62 -21.29
N ALA A 5 10.44 12.86 -20.75
CA ALA A 5 10.67 12.71 -19.33
C ALA A 5 9.61 13.57 -18.59
N PRO A 6 8.90 13.01 -17.60
CA PRO A 6 7.96 13.80 -16.83
C PRO A 6 8.70 14.97 -16.19
N ALA A 7 8.02 16.12 -16.10
CA ALA A 7 8.60 17.29 -15.45
C ALA A 7 9.01 16.92 -14.01
N LEU A 8 10.14 17.47 -13.56
CA LEU A 8 10.70 17.21 -12.23
C LEU A 8 9.69 17.50 -11.11
N LEU A 9 8.83 18.51 -11.30
CA LEU A 9 7.85 18.95 -10.32
C LEU A 9 6.80 17.88 -9.99
N PRO A 10 6.10 17.24 -10.96
CA PRO A 10 5.24 16.08 -10.71
C PRO A 10 5.90 14.92 -9.96
N LEU A 11 7.17 14.61 -10.25
CA LEU A 11 7.91 13.55 -9.56
C LEU A 11 8.15 13.91 -8.09
N LEU A 12 8.61 15.14 -7.83
CA LEU A 12 8.84 15.64 -6.47
C LEU A 12 7.53 15.72 -5.67
N ALA A 13 6.45 16.18 -6.30
CA ALA A 13 5.13 16.24 -5.66
C ALA A 13 4.60 14.84 -5.30
N ALA A 14 4.75 13.87 -6.19
CA ALA A 14 4.35 12.48 -5.93
C ALA A 14 5.19 11.87 -4.79
N LEU A 15 6.51 12.07 -4.79
CA LEU A 15 7.38 11.60 -3.70
C LEU A 15 7.03 12.25 -2.36
N PHE A 16 6.84 13.56 -2.34
CA PHE A 16 6.44 14.30 -1.14
C PHE A 16 5.09 13.81 -0.60
N ALA A 17 4.11 13.63 -1.48
CA ALA A 17 2.80 13.10 -1.12
C ALA A 17 2.92 11.70 -0.52
N LEU A 18 3.69 10.79 -1.13
CA LEU A 18 3.89 9.46 -0.58
C LEU A 18 4.56 9.50 0.80
N TYR A 19 5.63 10.28 0.97
CA TYR A 19 6.36 10.32 2.23
C TYR A 19 5.49 10.86 3.37
N PHE A 20 4.76 11.94 3.14
CA PHE A 20 3.93 12.55 4.17
C PHE A 20 2.67 11.72 4.44
N ILE A 21 1.97 11.28 3.39
CA ILE A 21 0.70 10.56 3.52
C ILE A 21 0.93 9.14 4.02
N TRP A 22 1.84 8.36 3.42
CA TRP A 22 2.07 6.99 3.90
C TRP A 22 2.77 6.96 5.27
N GLY A 23 3.62 7.94 5.57
CA GLY A 23 4.19 8.08 6.92
C GLY A 23 3.12 8.27 7.99
N SER A 24 2.14 9.14 7.73
CA SER A 24 0.99 9.36 8.65
C SER A 24 -0.07 8.26 8.56
N THR A 25 -0.14 7.51 7.46
CA THR A 25 -1.11 6.41 7.26
C THR A 25 -0.98 5.35 8.35
N TYR A 26 0.23 4.95 8.75
CA TYR A 26 0.42 3.99 9.85
C TYR A 26 -0.20 4.48 11.16
N PHE A 27 0.02 5.75 11.50
CA PHE A 27 -0.60 6.35 12.68
C PHE A 27 -2.13 6.35 12.60
N VAL A 28 -2.71 6.67 11.45
CA VAL A 28 -4.16 6.71 11.28
C VAL A 28 -4.78 5.30 11.20
N ILE A 29 -4.07 4.31 10.66
CA ILE A 29 -4.49 2.90 10.73
C ILE A 29 -4.62 2.50 12.19
N ARG A 30 -3.63 2.82 13.04
CA ARG A 30 -3.68 2.52 14.47
C ARG A 30 -4.92 3.11 15.15
N ILE A 31 -5.28 4.36 14.84
CA ILE A 31 -6.51 4.98 15.35
C ILE A 31 -7.76 4.25 14.82
N GLY A 32 -7.77 3.90 13.53
CA GLY A 32 -8.90 3.23 12.90
C GLY A 32 -9.20 1.87 13.50
N VAL A 33 -8.16 1.05 13.74
CA VAL A 33 -8.32 -0.31 14.28
C VAL A 33 -8.74 -0.36 15.75
N GLU A 34 -8.75 0.77 16.45
CA GLU A 34 -9.39 0.86 17.78
C GLU A 34 -10.92 0.83 17.71
N SER A 35 -11.50 1.22 16.58
CA SER A 35 -12.96 1.26 16.36
C SER A 35 -13.46 0.21 15.37
N TRP A 36 -12.58 -0.33 14.53
CA TRP A 36 -12.94 -1.23 13.43
C TRP A 36 -12.12 -2.52 13.51
N PRO A 37 -12.74 -3.68 13.20
CA PRO A 37 -11.97 -4.87 12.88
C PRO A 37 -11.02 -4.61 11.70
N PRO A 38 -9.79 -5.15 11.72
CA PRO A 38 -8.73 -4.73 10.82
C PRO A 38 -9.03 -5.03 9.34
N MET A 39 -9.53 -6.22 9.01
CA MET A 39 -9.83 -6.55 7.61
C MET A 39 -11.04 -5.77 7.11
N MET A 40 -12.03 -5.54 7.99
CA MET A 40 -13.20 -4.72 7.69
C MET A 40 -12.82 -3.27 7.41
N LEU A 41 -11.97 -2.66 8.24
CA LEU A 41 -11.48 -1.28 8.04
C LEU A 41 -10.80 -1.13 6.68
N ALA A 42 -9.82 -2.00 6.40
CA ALA A 42 -9.08 -1.95 5.15
C ALA A 42 -9.99 -2.26 3.95
N GLY A 43 -10.89 -3.24 4.10
CA GLY A 43 -11.87 -3.62 3.09
C GLY A 43 -12.81 -2.47 2.71
N VAL A 44 -13.49 -1.88 3.70
CA VAL A 44 -14.40 -0.74 3.48
C VAL A 44 -13.64 0.43 2.87
N ARG A 45 -12.46 0.77 3.40
CA ARG A 45 -11.61 1.84 2.88
C ARG A 45 -11.33 1.66 1.39
N PHE A 46 -10.84 0.50 0.99
CA PHE A 46 -10.42 0.26 -0.39
C PHE A 46 -11.60 0.13 -1.35
N VAL A 47 -12.73 -0.45 -0.92
CA VAL A 47 -13.95 -0.45 -1.73
C VAL A 47 -14.43 0.99 -1.94
N LEU A 48 -14.52 1.81 -0.89
CA LEU A 48 -14.93 3.20 -1.01
C LEU A 48 -14.01 3.99 -1.95
N ALA A 49 -12.70 3.89 -1.75
CA ALA A 49 -11.70 4.57 -2.58
C ALA A 49 -11.78 4.11 -4.04
N GLY A 50 -11.87 2.79 -4.26
CA GLY A 50 -11.98 2.18 -5.57
C GLY A 50 -13.26 2.57 -6.31
N VAL A 51 -14.42 2.57 -5.63
CA VAL A 51 -15.71 2.98 -6.21
C VAL A 51 -15.69 4.46 -6.57
N VAL A 52 -15.25 5.33 -5.65
CA VAL A 52 -15.19 6.78 -5.89
C VAL A 52 -14.30 7.07 -7.10
N LEU A 53 -13.11 6.46 -7.16
CA LEU A 53 -12.19 6.66 -8.27
C LEU A 53 -12.74 6.08 -9.57
N LEU A 54 -13.30 4.87 -9.56
CA LEU A 54 -13.88 4.25 -10.75
C LEU A 54 -15.03 5.09 -11.31
N VAL A 55 -15.97 5.51 -10.47
CA VAL A 55 -17.10 6.35 -10.87
C VAL A 55 -16.60 7.67 -11.45
N PHE A 56 -15.64 8.33 -10.80
CA PHE A 56 -15.04 9.56 -11.32
C PHE A 56 -14.45 9.36 -12.72
N LEU A 57 -13.72 8.27 -12.95
CA LEU A 57 -13.11 7.95 -14.25
C LEU A 57 -14.15 7.66 -15.34
N LEU A 58 -15.21 6.92 -15.00
CA LEU A 58 -16.31 6.64 -15.93
C LEU A 58 -17.06 7.92 -16.30
N LEU A 59 -17.29 8.82 -15.33
CA LEU A 59 -17.89 10.14 -15.58
C LEU A 59 -17.00 11.04 -16.44
N ARG A 60 -15.68 10.85 -16.41
CA ARG A 60 -14.71 11.52 -17.30
C ARG A 60 -14.66 10.91 -18.71
N GLY A 61 -15.41 9.84 -18.96
CA GLY A 61 -15.43 9.14 -20.25
C GLY A 61 -14.28 8.16 -20.45
N GLU A 62 -13.53 7.81 -19.40
CA GLU A 62 -12.55 6.73 -19.49
C GLU A 62 -13.26 5.39 -19.68
N ARG A 63 -12.66 4.53 -20.53
CA ARG A 63 -13.22 3.21 -20.84
C ARG A 63 -12.70 2.17 -19.86
N LEU A 64 -13.55 1.19 -19.54
CA LEU A 64 -13.10 0.02 -18.79
C LEU A 64 -12.03 -0.73 -19.59
N PRO A 65 -10.98 -1.23 -18.91
CA PRO A 65 -9.91 -1.96 -19.57
C PRO A 65 -10.39 -3.35 -20.00
N GLY A 66 -9.67 -3.97 -20.94
CA GLY A 66 -9.92 -5.35 -21.31
C GLY A 66 -9.71 -6.31 -20.13
N TRP A 67 -10.43 -7.44 -20.13
CA TRP A 67 -10.46 -8.41 -19.03
C TRP A 67 -9.07 -8.86 -18.53
N ARG A 68 -8.12 -9.06 -19.44
CA ARG A 68 -6.74 -9.44 -19.08
C ARG A 68 -6.03 -8.36 -18.25
N ALA A 69 -6.13 -7.10 -18.66
CA ALA A 69 -5.53 -5.99 -17.92
C ALA A 69 -6.24 -5.74 -16.58
N ALA A 70 -7.57 -5.89 -16.56
CA ALA A 70 -8.34 -5.82 -15.32
C ALA A 70 -7.94 -6.93 -14.33
N GLY A 71 -7.82 -8.18 -14.80
CA GLY A 71 -7.39 -9.31 -13.98
C GLY A 71 -5.96 -9.14 -13.44
N ASN A 72 -5.04 -8.64 -14.27
CA ASN A 72 -3.68 -8.32 -13.83
C ASN A 72 -3.66 -7.24 -12.74
N ALA A 73 -4.41 -6.16 -12.92
CA ALA A 73 -4.54 -5.11 -11.90
C ALA A 73 -5.17 -5.65 -10.61
N ALA A 74 -6.18 -6.51 -10.71
CA ALA A 74 -6.77 -7.15 -9.53
C ALA A 74 -5.75 -7.98 -8.75
N LEU A 75 -4.92 -8.78 -9.44
CA LEU A 75 -3.86 -9.57 -8.80
C LEU A 75 -2.79 -8.71 -8.15
N VAL A 76 -2.33 -7.65 -8.83
CA VAL A 76 -1.38 -6.67 -8.26
C VAL A 76 -2.00 -6.00 -7.02
N GLY A 77 -3.26 -5.59 -7.10
CA GLY A 77 -3.99 -4.98 -5.99
C GLY A 77 -4.08 -5.90 -4.78
N ILE A 78 -4.36 -7.20 -4.98
CA ILE A 78 -4.37 -8.18 -3.89
C ILE A 78 -2.98 -8.29 -3.24
N MET A 79 -1.91 -8.35 -4.04
CA MET A 79 -0.54 -8.45 -3.50
C MET A 79 -0.13 -7.21 -2.69
N LEU A 80 -0.42 -6.01 -3.20
CA LEU A 80 -0.02 -4.76 -2.57
C LEU A 80 -0.96 -4.38 -1.42
N LEU A 81 -2.25 -4.35 -1.68
CA LEU A 81 -3.23 -3.71 -0.80
C LEU A 81 -3.87 -4.71 0.16
N THR A 82 -4.21 -5.93 -0.28
CA THR A 82 -4.72 -6.97 0.62
C THR A 82 -3.61 -7.56 1.47
N VAL A 83 -2.57 -8.11 0.84
CA VAL A 83 -1.49 -8.77 1.58
C VAL A 83 -0.54 -7.73 2.18
N GLY A 84 -0.07 -6.77 1.38
CA GLY A 84 0.86 -5.74 1.86
C GLY A 84 0.24 -4.82 2.93
N ASN A 85 -0.74 -4.00 2.55
CA ASN A 85 -1.34 -3.05 3.49
C ASN A 85 -2.25 -3.72 4.53
N GLY A 86 -3.01 -4.74 4.15
CA GLY A 86 -3.84 -5.48 5.10
C GLY A 86 -3.03 -6.16 6.21
N ALA A 87 -1.83 -6.68 5.91
CA ALA A 87 -0.91 -7.21 6.93
C ALA A 87 -0.54 -6.14 7.97
N VAL A 88 -0.27 -4.91 7.54
CA VAL A 88 -0.01 -3.78 8.44
C VAL A 88 -1.22 -3.49 9.32
N THR A 89 -2.41 -3.41 8.74
CA THR A 89 -3.65 -3.16 9.49
C THR A 89 -3.93 -4.25 10.54
N ILE A 90 -3.71 -5.52 10.19
CA ILE A 90 -3.84 -6.64 11.12
C ILE A 90 -2.78 -6.56 12.23
N ALA A 91 -1.52 -6.29 11.88
CA ALA A 91 -0.43 -6.21 12.86
C ALA A 91 -0.62 -5.05 13.85
N GLU A 92 -1.04 -3.89 13.39
CA GLU A 92 -1.32 -2.75 14.28
C GLU A 92 -2.53 -2.99 15.19
N HIS A 93 -3.54 -3.75 14.72
CA HIS A 93 -4.62 -4.23 15.59
C HIS A 93 -4.11 -5.21 16.67
N GLN A 94 -3.11 -6.03 16.33
CA GLN A 94 -2.36 -6.87 17.29
C GLN A 94 -1.36 -6.10 18.17
N GLN A 95 -1.56 -4.78 18.30
CA GLN A 95 -0.78 -3.88 19.16
C GLN A 95 0.67 -3.70 18.72
N VAL A 96 1.01 -3.94 17.45
CA VAL A 96 2.29 -3.47 16.91
C VAL A 96 2.27 -1.95 16.83
N PRO A 97 3.24 -1.24 17.44
CA PRO A 97 3.34 0.21 17.31
C PRO A 97 3.51 0.64 15.84
N SER A 98 2.83 1.71 15.43
CA SER A 98 2.89 2.24 14.05
C SER A 98 4.31 2.64 13.62
N GLY A 99 5.13 3.12 14.56
CA GLY A 99 6.56 3.37 14.32
C GLY A 99 7.33 2.11 13.97
N ILE A 100 7.07 0.99 14.64
CA ILE A 100 7.66 -0.32 14.30
C ILE A 100 7.13 -0.79 12.95
N ALA A 101 5.83 -0.63 12.68
CA ALA A 101 5.26 -1.00 11.39
C ALA A 101 5.92 -0.24 10.23
N ALA A 102 6.11 1.08 10.36
CA ALA A 102 6.78 1.91 9.36
C ALA A 102 8.23 1.47 9.12
N VAL A 103 8.97 1.18 10.20
CA VAL A 103 10.34 0.65 10.15
C VAL A 103 10.40 -0.68 9.40
N MET A 104 9.49 -1.61 9.69
CA MET A 104 9.44 -2.91 9.06
C MET A 104 9.07 -2.81 7.57
N VAL A 105 8.10 -1.96 7.21
CA VAL A 105 7.74 -1.72 5.79
C VAL A 105 8.86 -1.02 5.02
N ALA A 106 9.73 -0.27 5.67
CA ALA A 106 10.89 0.32 5.01
C ALA A 106 11.93 -0.72 4.52
N THR A 107 11.70 -2.02 4.75
CA THR A 107 12.42 -3.12 4.08
C THR A 107 11.89 -3.45 2.68
N VAL A 108 10.74 -2.90 2.25
CA VAL A 108 10.18 -3.11 0.90
C VAL A 108 11.21 -2.83 -0.23
N PRO A 109 12.00 -1.75 -0.22
CA PRO A 109 13.01 -1.50 -1.24
C PRO A 109 14.08 -2.60 -1.32
N LEU A 110 14.46 -3.22 -0.19
CA LEU A 110 15.38 -4.36 -0.16
C LEU A 110 14.80 -5.56 -0.90
N PHE A 111 13.56 -5.93 -0.59
CA PHE A 111 12.89 -7.02 -1.29
C PHE A 111 12.66 -6.70 -2.78
N ALA A 112 12.30 -5.46 -3.10
CA ALA A 112 12.08 -5.03 -4.48
C ALA A 112 13.37 -5.16 -5.31
N MET A 113 14.53 -4.84 -4.71
CA MET A 113 15.83 -5.05 -5.35
C MET A 113 16.16 -6.54 -5.56
N CYS A 114 15.92 -7.36 -4.54
CA CYS A 114 16.10 -8.82 -4.66
C CYS A 114 15.24 -9.39 -5.80
N PHE A 115 13.95 -9.05 -5.84
CA PHE A 115 13.08 -9.48 -6.94
C PHE A 115 13.52 -8.93 -8.28
N SER A 116 13.91 -7.65 -8.33
CA SER A 116 14.46 -7.03 -9.55
C SER A 116 15.64 -7.82 -10.12
N ARG A 117 16.58 -8.23 -9.26
CA ARG A 117 17.71 -9.10 -9.61
C ARG A 117 17.27 -10.47 -10.09
N LEU A 118 16.34 -11.12 -9.37
CA LEU A 118 15.78 -12.43 -9.75
C LEU A 118 15.10 -12.40 -11.12
N PHE A 119 14.46 -11.28 -11.45
CA PHE A 119 13.86 -11.06 -12.76
C PHE A 119 14.84 -10.48 -13.81
N GLY A 120 16.16 -10.57 -13.56
CA GLY A 120 17.21 -10.29 -14.54
C GLY A 120 17.58 -8.82 -14.72
N MET A 121 17.17 -7.90 -13.83
CA MET A 121 17.62 -6.51 -13.90
C MET A 121 19.01 -6.36 -13.27
N ALA A 122 19.85 -5.57 -13.95
CA ALA A 122 21.15 -5.20 -13.43
C ALA A 122 20.97 -4.21 -12.27
N THR A 123 21.26 -4.67 -11.05
CA THR A 123 21.34 -3.81 -9.86
C THR A 123 22.75 -3.25 -9.73
N ARG A 124 22.88 -1.97 -9.43
CA ARG A 124 24.17 -1.31 -9.19
C ARG A 124 24.55 -1.41 -7.72
N TRP A 125 25.85 -1.51 -7.43
CA TRP A 125 26.35 -1.59 -6.05
C TRP A 125 25.94 -0.35 -5.22
N ILE A 126 25.78 0.82 -5.85
CA ILE A 126 25.35 2.05 -5.18
C ILE A 126 23.92 1.97 -4.65
N GLU A 127 23.06 1.16 -5.29
CA GLU A 127 21.68 0.96 -4.85
C GLU A 127 21.66 0.09 -3.58
N TRP A 128 22.52 -0.93 -3.50
CA TRP A 128 22.74 -1.72 -2.28
C TRP A 128 23.28 -0.87 -1.13
N LEU A 129 24.21 0.05 -1.43
CA LEU A 129 24.71 1.00 -0.43
C LEU A 129 23.59 1.92 0.08
N GLY A 130 22.74 2.45 -0.80
CA GLY A 130 21.59 3.26 -0.42
C GLY A 130 20.62 2.52 0.50
N ILE A 131 20.35 1.24 0.22
CA ILE A 131 19.54 0.39 1.10
C ILE A 131 20.22 0.17 2.45
N ALA A 132 21.52 -0.14 2.47
CA ALA A 132 22.25 -0.35 3.71
C ALA A 132 22.22 0.91 4.60
N VAL A 133 22.45 2.09 4.01
CA VAL A 133 22.35 3.38 4.72
C VAL A 133 20.94 3.62 5.24
N GLY A 134 19.90 3.33 4.44
CA GLY A 134 18.51 3.42 4.86
C GLY A 134 18.17 2.52 6.04
N LEU A 135 18.60 1.25 5.99
CA LEU A 135 18.44 0.27 7.08
C LEU A 135 19.16 0.70 8.36
N VAL A 136 20.36 1.27 8.25
CA VAL A 136 21.07 1.84 9.42
C VAL A 136 20.28 3.01 10.01
N GLY A 137 19.77 3.92 9.19
CA GLY A 137 18.92 5.02 9.66
C GLY A 137 17.68 4.54 10.41
N ILE A 138 17.05 3.47 9.92
CA ILE A 138 15.91 2.80 10.55
C ILE A 138 16.27 2.21 11.92
N ILE A 139 17.41 1.51 12.02
CA ILE A 139 17.90 0.93 13.29
C ILE A 139 18.18 2.05 14.30
N LEU A 140 18.83 3.14 13.89
CA LEU A 140 19.13 4.29 14.75
C LEU A 140 17.87 5.02 15.22
N LEU A 141 16.85 5.13 14.37
CA LEU A 141 15.55 5.69 14.78
C LEU A 141 14.84 4.82 15.83
N ASN A 142 15.12 3.51 15.86
CA ASN A 142 14.44 2.56 16.73
C ASN A 142 15.25 2.17 17.99
N SER A 143 16.55 2.47 18.07
CA SER A 143 17.44 2.05 19.17
C SER A 143 17.10 2.62 20.55
N GLY A 144 16.21 3.61 20.64
CA GLY A 144 15.67 4.12 21.90
C GLY A 144 14.33 3.49 22.33
N GLY A 145 13.72 2.65 21.49
CA GLY A 145 12.47 1.97 21.77
C GLY A 145 12.70 0.56 22.34
N HIS A 146 11.88 0.15 23.31
CA HIS A 146 11.78 -1.26 23.63
C HIS A 146 11.24 -1.98 22.39
N LEU A 147 12.05 -2.81 21.73
CA LEU A 147 11.61 -3.82 20.74
C LEU A 147 10.75 -4.92 21.40
N GLY A 148 9.97 -4.59 22.44
CA GLY A 148 8.94 -5.41 23.05
C GLY A 148 7.69 -5.37 22.17
N GLY A 149 7.81 -5.88 20.94
CA GLY A 149 6.71 -6.02 20.01
C GLY A 149 6.23 -7.48 19.93
N ASN A 150 4.98 -7.68 19.52
CA ASN A 150 4.47 -9.00 19.18
C ASN A 150 5.28 -9.57 18.00
N PRO A 151 6.09 -10.63 18.17
CA PRO A 151 6.96 -11.15 17.11
C PRO A 151 6.16 -11.66 15.90
N TRP A 152 4.93 -12.12 16.12
CA TRP A 152 4.03 -12.52 15.04
C TRP A 152 3.59 -11.34 14.18
N GLY A 153 3.34 -10.18 14.79
CA GLY A 153 3.02 -8.96 14.06
C GLY A 153 4.16 -8.51 13.14
N ALA A 154 5.41 -8.66 13.59
CA ALA A 154 6.59 -8.37 12.77
C ALA A 154 6.68 -9.32 11.55
N VAL A 155 6.45 -10.62 11.75
CA VAL A 155 6.42 -11.61 10.66
C VAL A 155 5.31 -11.29 9.65
N ILE A 156 4.11 -10.93 10.12
CA ILE A 156 2.99 -10.54 9.26
C ILE A 156 3.37 -9.33 8.39
N ILE A 157 3.98 -8.30 8.96
CA ILE A 157 4.41 -7.11 8.20
C ILE A 157 5.52 -7.45 7.19
N LEU A 158 6.45 -8.35 7.54
CA LEU A 158 7.47 -8.82 6.59
C LEU A 158 6.86 -9.55 5.41
N ILE A 159 5.88 -10.45 5.65
CA ILE A 159 5.14 -11.12 4.57
C ILE A 159 4.45 -10.07 3.69
N GLY A 160 3.81 -9.06 4.31
CA GLY A 160 3.22 -7.94 3.59
C GLY A 160 4.24 -7.17 2.74
N SER A 161 5.42 -6.90 3.29
CA SER A 161 6.51 -6.18 2.63
C SER A 161 7.07 -6.95 1.44
N VAL A 162 7.26 -8.25 1.59
CA VAL A 162 7.68 -9.16 0.50
C VAL A 162 6.62 -9.19 -0.61
N SER A 163 5.34 -9.34 -0.25
CA SER A 163 4.23 -9.34 -1.21
C SER A 163 4.12 -8.03 -1.96
N TRP A 164 4.22 -6.90 -1.26
CA TRP A 164 4.21 -5.57 -1.87
C TRP A 164 5.35 -5.41 -2.87
N ALA A 165 6.57 -5.74 -2.46
CA ALA A 165 7.75 -5.67 -3.31
C ALA A 165 7.62 -6.55 -4.55
N PHE A 166 7.21 -7.81 -4.38
CA PHE A 166 7.00 -8.73 -5.48
C PHE A 166 5.94 -8.20 -6.44
N GLY A 167 4.76 -7.83 -5.94
CA GLY A 167 3.65 -7.34 -6.77
C GLY A 167 4.01 -6.06 -7.52
N SER A 168 4.87 -5.21 -6.96
CA SER A 168 5.31 -3.98 -7.61
C SER A 168 6.30 -4.25 -8.75
N VAL A 169 7.26 -5.16 -8.54
CA VAL A 169 8.24 -5.56 -9.57
C VAL A 169 7.58 -6.41 -10.67
N TRP A 170 6.64 -7.28 -10.30
CA TRP A 170 5.87 -8.07 -11.27
C TRP A 170 4.89 -7.18 -12.05
N GLY A 171 4.20 -6.27 -11.36
CA GLY A 171 3.25 -5.32 -11.94
C GLY A 171 3.86 -4.40 -13.00
N SER A 172 5.13 -4.03 -12.86
CA SER A 172 5.84 -3.22 -13.87
C SER A 172 6.15 -3.99 -15.17
N ARG A 173 5.98 -5.31 -15.18
CA ARG A 173 6.29 -6.21 -16.32
C ARG A 173 5.08 -6.75 -17.04
N ILE A 174 3.89 -6.58 -16.48
CA ILE A 174 2.65 -7.07 -17.06
C ILE A 174 1.83 -5.92 -17.62
N THR A 175 0.89 -6.24 -18.52
CA THR A 175 -0.04 -5.23 -19.04
C THR A 175 -1.04 -4.85 -17.95
N LEU A 176 -1.01 -3.59 -17.54
CA LEU A 176 -1.95 -2.98 -16.62
C LEU A 176 -2.82 -1.93 -17.33
N PRO A 177 -4.01 -1.60 -16.79
CA PRO A 177 -4.84 -0.51 -17.27
C PRO A 177 -4.08 0.82 -17.26
N SER A 178 -4.38 1.72 -18.20
CA SER A 178 -3.76 3.04 -18.26
C SER A 178 -4.22 3.96 -17.13
N GLY A 179 -3.39 4.97 -16.82
CA GLY A 179 -3.74 6.03 -15.86
C GLY A 179 -4.13 5.51 -14.47
N MET A 180 -5.11 6.18 -13.87
CA MET A 180 -5.65 5.92 -12.53
C MET A 180 -6.60 4.72 -12.49
N MET A 181 -7.01 4.19 -13.65
CA MET A 181 -7.90 3.02 -13.75
C MET A 181 -7.27 1.77 -13.14
N ALA A 182 -5.94 1.61 -13.22
CA ALA A 182 -5.24 0.51 -12.55
C ALA A 182 -5.45 0.57 -11.03
N GLY A 183 -5.19 1.72 -10.41
CA GLY A 183 -5.39 1.92 -8.97
C GLY A 183 -6.84 1.72 -8.53
N ALA A 184 -7.82 2.14 -9.34
CA ALA A 184 -9.23 1.89 -9.05
C ALA A 184 -9.56 0.39 -8.95
N ILE A 185 -9.10 -0.40 -9.93
CA ILE A 185 -9.33 -1.85 -9.98
C ILE A 185 -8.55 -2.57 -8.87
N GLU A 186 -7.30 -2.17 -8.63
CA GLU A 186 -6.47 -2.70 -7.54
C GLU A 186 -7.16 -2.52 -6.18
N MET A 187 -7.67 -1.31 -5.89
CA MET A 187 -8.40 -1.02 -4.65
C MET A 187 -9.71 -1.81 -4.55
N LEU A 188 -10.50 -1.89 -5.62
CA LEU A 188 -11.75 -2.65 -5.61
C LEU A 188 -11.50 -4.15 -5.35
N ALA A 189 -10.54 -4.75 -6.07
CA ALA A 189 -10.20 -6.15 -5.89
C ALA A 189 -9.69 -6.42 -4.47
N ALA A 190 -8.78 -5.57 -3.99
CA ALA A 190 -8.22 -5.75 -2.66
C ALA A 190 -9.26 -5.56 -1.56
N GLY A 191 -10.11 -4.55 -1.70
CA GLY A 191 -11.21 -4.27 -0.77
C GLY A 191 -12.21 -5.43 -0.72
N ALA A 192 -12.57 -5.99 -1.88
CA ALA A 192 -13.45 -7.17 -1.95
C ALA A 192 -12.83 -8.38 -1.24
N VAL A 193 -11.55 -8.70 -1.49
CA VAL A 193 -10.89 -9.84 -0.82
C VAL A 193 -10.77 -9.61 0.69
N LEU A 194 -10.47 -8.40 1.13
CA LEU A 194 -10.39 -8.06 2.56
C LEU A 194 -11.76 -8.15 3.25
N LEU A 195 -12.83 -7.69 2.60
CA LEU A 195 -14.20 -7.84 3.12
C LEU A 195 -14.63 -9.30 3.16
N LEU A 196 -14.27 -10.10 2.15
CA LEU A 196 -14.50 -11.55 2.18
C LEU A 196 -13.74 -12.19 3.35
N GLY A 197 -12.47 -11.84 3.55
CA GLY A 197 -11.68 -12.32 4.67
C GLY A 197 -12.22 -11.88 6.04
N SER A 198 -12.75 -10.65 6.14
CA SER A 198 -13.47 -10.14 7.31
C SER A 198 -14.69 -11.00 7.64
N GLN A 199 -15.51 -11.33 6.63
CA GLN A 199 -16.67 -12.21 6.81
C GLN A 199 -16.27 -13.63 7.19
N LEU A 200 -15.27 -14.21 6.53
CA LEU A 200 -14.80 -15.57 6.79
C LEU A 200 -14.12 -15.72 8.16
N SER A 201 -13.46 -14.68 8.65
CA SER A 201 -12.87 -14.64 10.00
C SER A 201 -13.88 -14.31 11.09
N GLY A 202 -15.11 -13.93 10.73
CA GLY A 202 -16.17 -13.59 11.66
C GLY A 202 -15.97 -12.23 12.34
N GLU A 203 -15.21 -11.32 11.72
CA GLU A 203 -15.09 -9.95 12.19
C GLU A 203 -16.46 -9.28 12.27
N LYS A 204 -16.74 -8.66 13.41
CA LYS A 204 -17.97 -7.91 13.65
C LYS A 204 -17.61 -6.59 14.33
N LEU A 205 -18.33 -5.54 13.98
CA LEU A 205 -18.29 -4.31 14.76
C LEU A 205 -18.83 -4.60 16.16
N ALA A 206 -18.00 -4.38 17.17
CA ALA A 206 -18.43 -4.47 18.56
C ALA A 206 -19.43 -3.36 18.92
N ALA A 207 -19.25 -2.18 18.32
CA ALA A 207 -20.13 -1.03 18.44
C ALA A 207 -20.05 -0.18 17.15
N ALA A 208 -20.96 0.78 17.01
CA ALA A 208 -20.86 1.77 15.95
C ALA A 208 -19.54 2.56 16.11
N PRO A 209 -18.73 2.71 15.05
CA PRO A 209 -17.48 3.46 15.11
C PRO A 209 -17.72 4.89 15.58
N GLY A 210 -16.93 5.34 16.56
CA GLY A 210 -16.94 6.72 17.02
C GLY A 210 -16.43 7.70 15.96
N LEU A 211 -16.49 8.99 16.27
CA LEU A 211 -16.02 10.05 15.36
C LEU A 211 -14.56 9.84 14.93
N SER A 212 -13.67 9.44 15.84
CA SER A 212 -12.27 9.14 15.53
C SER A 212 -12.14 8.02 14.50
N GLY A 213 -12.88 6.92 14.66
CA GLY A 213 -12.90 5.80 13.72
C GLY A 213 -13.45 6.17 12.34
N LEU A 214 -14.47 7.05 12.28
CA LEU A 214 -15.02 7.55 11.02
C LEU A 214 -14.06 8.51 10.31
N LEU A 215 -13.42 9.43 11.06
CA LEU A 215 -12.41 10.34 10.52
C LEU A 215 -11.17 9.57 10.04
N ALA A 216 -10.76 8.52 10.76
CA ALA A 216 -9.69 7.64 10.32
C ALA A 216 -10.05 6.96 9.01
N LEU A 217 -11.24 6.36 8.89
CA LEU A 217 -11.71 5.78 7.63
C LEU A 217 -11.71 6.80 6.49
N GLY A 218 -12.23 8.01 6.72
CA GLY A 218 -12.27 9.07 5.72
C GLY A 218 -10.87 9.51 5.26
N TYR A 219 -9.96 9.72 6.21
CA TYR A 219 -8.57 10.07 5.93
C TYR A 219 -7.86 8.98 5.13
N LEU A 220 -7.98 7.72 5.57
CA LEU A 220 -7.34 6.58 4.93
C LEU A 220 -7.93 6.33 3.52
N THR A 221 -9.22 6.61 3.32
CA THR A 221 -9.88 6.49 2.02
C THR A 221 -9.37 7.57 1.05
N LEU A 222 -9.38 8.84 1.47
CA LEU A 222 -9.01 9.95 0.58
C LEU A 222 -7.50 10.07 0.38
N PHE A 223 -6.76 10.23 1.47
CA PHE A 223 -5.32 10.48 1.41
C PHE A 223 -4.56 9.17 1.24
N GLY A 224 -4.76 8.23 2.18
CA GLY A 224 -4.01 6.97 2.22
C GLY A 224 -4.25 6.05 1.02
N SER A 225 -5.41 6.18 0.35
CA SER A 225 -5.79 5.33 -0.78
C SER A 225 -5.85 6.12 -2.09
N ILE A 226 -6.83 7.01 -2.29
CA ILE A 226 -7.01 7.67 -3.59
C ILE A 226 -5.77 8.47 -3.99
N ILE A 227 -5.28 9.37 -3.15
CA ILE A 227 -4.14 10.23 -3.52
C ILE A 227 -2.85 9.41 -3.57
N ALA A 228 -2.54 8.65 -2.52
CA ALA A 228 -1.26 7.98 -2.41
C ALA A 228 -1.09 6.83 -3.42
N ILE A 229 -2.09 5.98 -3.65
CA ILE A 229 -1.97 4.88 -4.63
C ILE A 229 -1.78 5.41 -6.04
N ASN A 230 -2.47 6.50 -6.41
CA ASN A 230 -2.27 7.11 -7.73
C ASN A 230 -0.89 7.78 -7.88
N ALA A 231 -0.38 8.44 -6.82
CA ALA A 231 0.99 8.96 -6.81
C ALA A 231 2.03 7.84 -6.94
N TYR A 232 1.80 6.71 -6.27
CA TYR A 232 2.65 5.52 -6.36
C TYR A 232 2.67 4.92 -7.77
N MET A 233 1.50 4.72 -8.37
CA MET A 233 1.37 4.19 -9.73
C MET A 233 1.97 5.15 -10.77
N PHE A 234 1.89 6.45 -10.54
CA PHE A 234 2.60 7.43 -11.35
C PHE A 234 4.11 7.24 -11.25
N LEU A 235 4.68 7.08 -10.06
CA LEU A 235 6.13 6.92 -9.87
C LEU A 235 6.66 5.63 -10.50
N ILE A 236 6.02 4.47 -10.29
CA ILE A 236 6.47 3.19 -10.88
C ILE A 236 6.56 3.26 -12.42
N ARG A 237 5.69 4.04 -13.07
CA ARG A 237 5.67 4.12 -14.54
C ARG A 237 6.72 5.05 -15.12
N ASN A 238 7.28 5.91 -14.28
CA ASN A 238 8.04 7.09 -14.67
C ASN A 238 9.46 7.15 -14.08
N VAL A 239 9.80 6.23 -13.17
CA VAL A 239 11.11 6.07 -12.53
C VAL A 239 11.51 4.60 -12.65
#